data_AF-A0A0R0KHM7-F1
#
_entry.id   AF-A0A0R0KHM7-F1
#
_cell.length_a   1.000
_cell.length_b   1.000
_cell.length_c   1.000
_cell.angle_alpha   90.00
_cell.angle_beta   90.00
_cell.angle_gamma   90.00
#
_symmetry.space_group_name_H-M   'P 1'
#
loop_
_entity.id
_entity.type
_entity.pdbx_description
1 polymer ?
#
loop_
_entity_poly.entity_id
_entity_poly.type
_entity_poly.pdbx_seq_one_letter_code
_entity_poly.pdbx_strand_id
1 'polypeptide(L)'
;MTTLKQYRMCDNQSDKVGICLPASSSSCDHLESMLLRHSKSLLLLSCDFLTAWNCRKLIVSKKKLSMFVDELLLSELVLSYSPKSEQAWNHRRWVIKSISANCSNFNEILGKESELVEKIAERSKMNYRAWNHRCWLISYMTIEQVLYELKKSRSWAALHVADNCCFHYRRRLLLKFMENQNSVEETVSYGHNADIVQALKDELDWNETLIKRYVGRERNIATRKFIL
;
A
#
# COMPACT_ATOMS: atom_id res chain seq x y z
N MET A 1 -7.67 37.83 12.28
CA MET A 1 -6.64 38.75 12.81
C MET A 1 -6.88 38.87 14.31
N THR A 2 -6.05 38.19 15.11
CA THR A 2 -5.16 38.78 16.17
C THR A 2 -5.95 39.14 17.45
N THR A 3 -5.61 38.78 18.69
CA THR A 3 -4.49 38.05 19.31
C THR A 3 -4.77 37.99 20.82
N LEU A 4 -4.36 36.89 21.47
CA LEU A 4 -3.55 36.88 22.71
C LEU A 4 -3.83 37.93 23.81
N LYS A 5 -4.27 37.47 25.00
CA LYS A 5 -3.61 37.72 26.31
C LYS A 5 -4.51 37.28 27.47
N GLN A 6 -4.08 36.28 28.22
CA GLN A 6 -4.11 36.34 29.68
C GLN A 6 -2.96 35.47 30.21
N TYR A 7 -1.86 36.15 30.53
CA TYR A 7 -0.70 35.63 31.25
C TYR A 7 -0.40 36.64 32.34
N ARG A 8 -0.24 36.17 33.58
CA ARG A 8 0.42 36.76 34.77
C ARG A 8 -0.34 36.35 36.05
N MET A 9 0.24 35.94 37.18
CA MET A 9 1.59 35.56 37.61
C MET A 9 1.39 34.74 38.90
N CYS A 10 2.30 33.81 39.19
CA CYS A 10 2.99 33.82 40.47
C CYS A 10 4.27 32.99 40.33
N ASP A 11 5.39 33.71 40.26
CA ASP A 11 6.73 33.14 40.31
C ASP A 11 7.19 33.00 41.77
N ASN A 12 8.08 32.02 41.96
CA ASN A 12 9.13 31.88 42.97
C ASN A 12 8.75 31.37 44.37
N GLN A 13 9.15 30.12 44.64
CA GLN A 13 10.40 29.91 45.38
C GLN A 13 10.99 28.50 45.18
N SER A 14 12.31 28.51 45.03
CA SER A 14 13.29 27.42 45.06
C SER A 14 12.95 26.30 46.04
N ASP A 15 13.11 25.04 45.62
CA ASP A 15 14.12 24.17 46.22
C ASP A 15 14.44 22.95 45.35
N LYS A 16 15.75 22.77 45.09
CA LYS A 16 16.33 21.58 44.50
C LYS A 16 16.19 20.43 45.49
N VAL A 17 15.35 19.45 45.18
CA VAL A 17 15.50 18.08 45.68
C VAL A 17 15.34 17.13 44.50
N GLY A 18 16.40 16.38 44.21
CA GLY A 18 16.41 15.38 43.16
C GLY A 18 15.32 14.35 43.39
N ILE A 19 14.51 14.11 42.37
CA ILE A 19 13.65 12.93 42.32
C ILE A 19 14.00 12.18 41.03
N CYS A 20 14.82 11.16 41.19
CA CYS A 20 14.91 10.06 40.28
C CYS A 20 13.51 9.41 40.21
N LEU A 21 12.81 9.50 39.08
CA LEU A 21 11.51 8.84 38.86
C LEU A 21 11.66 7.76 37.77
N PRO A 22 11.86 6.49 38.15
CA PRO A 22 11.77 5.36 37.21
C PRO A 22 10.33 4.83 37.03
N ALA A 23 9.31 5.45 37.65
CA ALA A 23 7.97 4.85 37.77
C ALA A 23 6.96 5.23 36.66
N SER A 24 7.29 6.17 35.76
CA SER A 24 6.34 6.69 34.76
C SER A 24 6.21 5.86 33.48
N SER A 25 7.22 5.04 33.15
CA SER A 25 7.23 4.23 31.93
C SER A 25 6.18 3.11 31.97
N SER A 26 6.08 2.39 33.10
CA SER A 26 5.20 1.22 33.25
C SER A 26 3.71 1.56 33.15
N SER A 27 3.29 2.69 33.72
CA SER A 27 1.88 3.15 33.65
C SER A 27 1.51 3.59 32.23
N CYS A 28 2.43 4.27 31.54
CA CYS A 28 2.24 4.70 30.15
C CYS A 28 2.11 3.51 29.20
N ASP A 29 2.98 2.51 29.32
CA ASP A 29 2.93 1.29 28.50
C ASP A 29 1.62 0.50 28.73
N HIS A 30 1.10 0.48 29.97
CA HIS A 30 -0.17 -0.16 30.28
C HIS A 30 -1.35 0.54 29.58
N LEU A 31 -1.41 1.87 29.63
CA LEU A 31 -2.44 2.66 28.95
C LEU A 31 -2.38 2.46 27.44
N GLU A 32 -1.17 2.49 26.84
CA GLU A 32 -0.99 2.24 25.40
C GLU A 32 -1.47 0.84 24.99
N SER A 33 -1.15 -0.18 25.78
CA SER A 33 -1.64 -1.55 25.57
C SER A 33 -3.17 -1.64 25.63
N MET A 34 -3.79 -0.99 26.62
CA MET A 34 -5.24 -0.89 26.71
C MET A 34 -5.84 -0.20 25.48
N LEU A 35 -5.28 0.93 25.06
CA LEU A 35 -5.76 1.67 23.87
C LEU A 35 -5.66 0.83 22.61
N LEU A 36 -4.56 0.08 22.41
CA LEU A 36 -4.42 -0.85 21.28
C LEU A 36 -5.46 -1.98 21.34
N ARG A 37 -5.77 -2.51 22.52
CA ARG A 37 -6.79 -3.56 22.65
C ARG A 37 -8.20 -3.05 22.32
N HIS A 38 -8.61 -1.93 22.92
CA HIS A 38 -9.96 -1.38 22.71
C HIS A 38 -10.14 -0.80 21.31
N SER A 39 -9.13 -0.12 20.75
CA SER A 39 -9.18 0.35 19.36
C SER A 39 -9.28 -0.81 18.37
N LYS A 40 -8.62 -1.96 18.62
CA LYS A 40 -8.82 -3.18 17.82
C LYS A 40 -10.27 -3.63 17.86
N SER A 41 -10.86 -3.80 19.04
CA SER A 41 -12.27 -4.21 19.17
C SER A 41 -13.21 -3.23 18.46
N LEU A 42 -12.97 -1.93 18.61
CA LEU A 42 -13.75 -0.89 17.95
C LEU A 42 -13.64 -0.96 16.43
N LEU A 43 -12.44 -1.16 15.89
CA LEU A 43 -12.21 -1.28 14.45
C LEU A 43 -12.82 -2.56 13.85
N LEU A 44 -12.95 -3.63 14.63
CA LEU A 44 -13.65 -4.84 14.20
C LEU A 44 -15.18 -4.64 14.13
N LEU A 45 -15.72 -3.70 14.90
CA LEU A 45 -17.14 -3.34 14.88
C LEU A 45 -17.43 -2.21 13.88
N SER A 46 -16.52 -1.24 13.76
CA SER A 46 -16.63 -0.04 12.92
C SER A 46 -15.30 0.24 12.23
N CYS A 47 -15.12 -0.39 11.06
CA CYS A 47 -13.88 -0.36 10.30
C CYS A 47 -13.43 1.04 9.83
N ASP A 48 -14.37 1.97 9.63
CA ASP A 48 -14.09 3.32 9.15
C ASP A 48 -13.97 4.35 10.28
N PHE A 49 -13.82 3.90 11.53
CA PHE A 49 -13.60 4.79 12.67
C PHE A 49 -12.18 5.38 12.68
N LEU A 50 -12.02 6.50 11.97
CA LEU A 50 -10.73 7.17 11.74
C LEU A 50 -9.95 7.48 13.03
N THR A 51 -10.63 7.88 14.11
CA THR A 51 -9.98 8.20 15.38
C THR A 51 -9.28 6.98 15.99
N ALA A 52 -9.83 5.77 15.86
CA ALA A 52 -9.14 4.56 16.31
C ALA A 52 -7.89 4.31 15.49
N TRP A 53 -7.96 4.38 14.15
CA TRP A 53 -6.78 4.23 13.29
C TRP A 53 -5.69 5.24 13.65
N ASN A 54 -6.05 6.52 13.84
CA ASN A 54 -5.08 7.56 14.20
C ASN A 54 -4.48 7.33 15.60
N CYS A 55 -5.28 6.92 16.58
CA CYS A 55 -4.79 6.54 17.90
C CYS A 55 -3.73 5.43 17.80
N ARG A 56 -3.99 4.39 16.99
CA ARG A 56 -3.01 3.32 16.76
C ARG A 56 -1.72 3.82 16.12
N LYS A 57 -1.79 4.69 15.10
CA LYS A 57 -0.60 5.28 14.48
C LYS A 57 0.28 6.03 15.49
N LEU A 58 -0.34 6.81 16.40
CA LEU A 58 0.38 7.56 17.43
C LEU A 58 1.14 6.63 18.38
N ILE A 59 0.54 5.51 18.78
CA ILE A 59 1.16 4.54 19.69
C ILE A 59 2.24 3.74 18.95
N VAL A 60 1.90 3.12 17.82
CA VAL A 60 2.78 2.20 17.08
C VAL A 60 4.00 2.90 16.50
N SER A 61 3.91 4.17 16.11
CA SER A 61 5.05 4.95 15.58
C SER A 61 6.25 5.03 16.53
N LYS A 62 6.04 4.83 17.83
CA LYS A 62 7.08 4.87 18.87
C LYS A 62 7.60 3.49 19.26
N LYS A 63 7.13 2.42 18.61
CA LYS A 63 7.38 1.03 19.02
C LYS A 63 8.24 0.27 18.01
N LYS A 64 8.56 -0.98 18.36
CA LYS A 64 9.42 -1.90 17.58
C LYS A 64 8.75 -2.34 16.27
N LEU A 65 9.56 -2.79 15.33
CA LEU A 65 9.13 -3.28 14.00
C LEU A 65 8.04 -4.36 14.07
N SER A 66 8.07 -5.23 15.08
CA SER A 66 7.07 -6.29 15.28
C SER A 66 5.64 -5.75 15.38
N MET A 67 5.45 -4.55 15.95
CA MET A 67 4.12 -3.94 16.10
C MET A 67 3.52 -3.53 14.76
N PHE A 68 4.35 -3.18 13.77
CA PHE A 68 3.87 -2.87 12.43
C PHE A 68 3.33 -4.13 11.72
N VAL A 69 3.91 -5.30 11.99
CA VAL A 69 3.38 -6.58 11.47
C VAL A 69 2.00 -6.87 12.05
N ASP A 70 1.79 -6.62 13.35
CA ASP A 70 0.47 -6.75 13.98
C ASP A 70 -0.57 -5.80 13.35
N GLU A 71 -0.17 -4.59 12.94
CA GLU A 71 -1.03 -3.66 12.23
C GLU A 71 -1.38 -4.12 10.80
N LEU A 72 -0.46 -4.79 10.10
CA LEU A 72 -0.77 -5.44 8.83
C LEU A 72 -1.79 -6.56 9.03
N LEU A 73 -1.64 -7.40 10.06
CA LEU A 73 -2.60 -8.46 10.36
C LEU A 73 -3.99 -7.90 10.74
N LEU A 74 -4.03 -6.83 11.55
CA LEU A 74 -5.29 -6.18 11.90
C LEU A 74 -5.98 -5.58 10.67
N SER A 75 -5.25 -4.84 9.84
CA SER A 75 -5.85 -4.23 8.64
C SER A 75 -6.29 -5.29 7.62
N GLU A 76 -5.56 -6.41 7.50
CA GLU A 76 -5.99 -7.56 6.68
C GLU A 76 -7.30 -8.16 7.19
N LEU A 77 -7.41 -8.37 8.51
CA LEU A 77 -8.64 -8.85 9.13
C LEU A 77 -9.81 -7.90 8.86
N VAL A 78 -9.60 -6.58 9.00
CA VAL A 78 -10.61 -5.57 8.68
C VAL A 78 -11.03 -5.63 7.20
N LEU A 79 -10.06 -5.72 6.29
CA LEU A 79 -10.31 -5.81 4.85
C LEU A 79 -10.99 -7.12 4.44
N SER A 80 -10.85 -8.19 5.22
CA SER A 80 -11.47 -9.48 4.93
C SER A 80 -13.01 -9.44 4.95
N TYR A 81 -13.61 -8.57 5.78
CA TYR A 81 -15.05 -8.35 5.84
C TYR A 81 -15.49 -6.99 5.29
N SER A 82 -14.61 -5.97 5.30
CA SER A 82 -14.86 -4.65 4.71
C SER A 82 -13.81 -4.31 3.64
N PRO A 83 -13.86 -4.97 2.46
CA PRO A 83 -12.81 -4.85 1.43
C PRO A 83 -12.72 -3.46 0.80
N LYS A 84 -13.73 -2.61 0.98
CA LYS A 84 -13.81 -1.24 0.45
C LYS A 84 -13.51 -0.16 1.49
N SER A 85 -13.12 -0.52 2.72
CA SER A 85 -12.74 0.46 3.75
C SER A 85 -11.51 1.25 3.33
N GLU A 86 -11.69 2.54 3.08
CA GLU A 86 -10.59 3.43 2.70
C GLU A 86 -9.63 3.64 3.88
N GLN A 87 -10.15 3.63 5.11
CA GLN A 87 -9.33 3.82 6.30
C GLN A 87 -8.38 2.65 6.54
N ALA A 88 -8.85 1.42 6.33
CA ALA A 88 -7.99 0.23 6.42
C ALA A 88 -6.86 0.27 5.37
N TRP A 89 -7.17 0.62 4.11
CA TRP A 89 -6.16 0.77 3.06
C TRP A 89 -5.17 1.90 3.35
N ASN A 90 -5.64 3.06 3.83
CA ASN A 90 -4.78 4.18 4.23
C ASN A 90 -3.85 3.81 5.39
N HIS A 91 -4.36 3.09 6.38
CA HIS A 91 -3.56 2.61 7.50
C HIS A 91 -2.48 1.63 7.02
N ARG A 92 -2.85 0.70 6.13
CA ARG A 92 -1.92 -0.27 5.56
C ARG A 92 -0.79 0.40 4.77
N ARG A 93 -1.10 1.40 3.94
CA ARG A 93 -0.08 2.22 3.25
C ARG A 93 0.84 2.96 4.22
N TRP A 94 0.30 3.50 5.31
CA TRP A 94 1.10 4.13 6.36
C TRP A 94 2.07 3.12 6.99
N VAL A 95 1.60 1.92 7.35
CA VAL A 95 2.45 0.85 7.91
C VAL A 95 3.59 0.50 6.95
N ILE A 96 3.28 0.23 5.68
CA ILE A 96 4.27 -0.14 4.65
C ILE A 96 5.32 0.96 4.47
N LYS A 97 4.88 2.22 4.43
CA LYS A 97 5.78 3.37 4.35
C LYS A 97 6.69 3.50 5.58
N SER A 98 6.19 3.17 6.77
CA SER A 98 6.98 3.21 8.00
C SER A 98 8.06 2.12 8.07
N ILE A 99 7.82 0.97 7.45
CA ILE A 99 8.77 -0.17 7.49
C ILE A 99 9.68 -0.26 6.27
N SER A 100 9.41 0.50 5.19
CA SER A 100 10.11 0.35 3.91
C SER A 100 11.63 0.56 3.97
N ALA A 101 12.12 1.41 4.88
CA ALA A 101 13.56 1.69 5.02
C ALA A 101 14.28 0.76 6.00
N ASN A 102 13.56 0.12 6.93
CA ASN A 102 14.13 -0.48 8.13
C ASN A 102 13.83 -1.98 8.26
N CYS A 103 13.23 -2.61 7.25
CA CYS A 103 12.83 -4.01 7.29
C CYS A 103 13.63 -4.84 6.27
N SER A 104 14.43 -5.80 6.76
CA SER A 104 15.18 -6.73 5.91
C SER A 104 14.27 -7.59 5.02
N ASN A 105 13.08 -7.94 5.52
CA ASN A 105 12.13 -8.81 4.84
C ASN A 105 11.09 -8.03 4.03
N PHE A 106 11.39 -6.77 3.68
CA PHE A 106 10.43 -5.90 3.00
C PHE A 106 9.95 -6.47 1.65
N ASN A 107 10.83 -7.15 0.90
CA ASN A 107 10.46 -7.83 -0.34
C ASN A 107 9.41 -8.92 -0.15
N GLU A 108 9.50 -9.69 0.94
CA GLU A 108 8.50 -10.71 1.29
C GLU A 108 7.15 -10.05 1.64
N ILE A 109 7.19 -8.91 2.34
CA ILE A 109 5.99 -8.13 2.65
C ILE A 109 5.34 -7.63 1.36
N LEU A 110 6.11 -7.08 0.41
CA LEU A 110 5.56 -6.64 -0.90
C LEU A 110 4.88 -7.79 -1.66
N GLY A 111 5.48 -8.98 -1.64
CA GLY A 111 4.86 -10.19 -2.22
C GLY A 111 3.53 -10.53 -1.55
N LYS A 112 3.50 -10.57 -0.22
CA LYS A 112 2.28 -10.81 0.58
C LYS A 112 1.20 -9.73 0.34
N GLU A 113 1.60 -8.48 0.18
CA GLU A 113 0.69 -7.37 -0.14
C GLU A 113 0.05 -7.54 -1.52
N SER A 114 0.84 -7.95 -2.51
CA SER A 114 0.35 -8.25 -3.87
C SER A 114 -0.67 -9.38 -3.85
N GLU A 115 -0.37 -10.48 -3.13
CA GLU A 115 -1.29 -11.61 -2.94
C GLU A 115 -2.57 -11.22 -2.19
N LEU A 116 -2.48 -10.35 -1.18
CA LEU A 116 -3.66 -9.86 -0.46
C LEU A 116 -4.61 -9.12 -1.40
N VAL A 117 -4.08 -8.26 -2.29
CA VAL A 117 -4.90 -7.55 -3.27
C VAL A 117 -5.60 -8.53 -4.21
N GLU A 118 -4.91 -9.57 -4.70
CA GLU A 118 -5.53 -10.62 -5.52
C GLU A 118 -6.66 -11.32 -4.78
N LYS A 119 -6.43 -11.74 -3.53
CA LYS A 119 -7.45 -12.39 -2.68
C LYS A 119 -8.68 -11.49 -2.49
N ILE A 120 -8.48 -10.20 -2.26
CA ILE A 120 -9.58 -9.24 -2.09
C ILE A 120 -10.29 -8.96 -3.40
N ALA A 121 -9.57 -8.84 -4.52
CA ALA A 121 -10.14 -8.61 -5.84
C ALA A 121 -11.01 -9.80 -6.31
N GLU A 122 -10.63 -11.02 -5.94
CA GLU A 122 -11.40 -12.25 -6.24
C GLU A 122 -12.76 -12.23 -5.52
N ARG A 123 -12.74 -11.87 -4.22
CA ARG A 123 -13.94 -11.83 -3.37
C ARG A 123 -14.83 -10.62 -3.66
N SER A 124 -14.23 -9.49 -4.04
CA SER A 124 -14.93 -8.23 -4.29
C SER A 124 -14.60 -7.73 -5.69
N LYS A 125 -15.43 -8.13 -6.66
CA LYS A 125 -15.32 -7.67 -8.06
C LYS A 125 -15.24 -6.14 -8.15
N MET A 126 -14.40 -5.65 -9.07
CA MET A 126 -14.21 -4.22 -9.34
C MET A 126 -13.74 -3.42 -8.12
N ASN A 127 -12.94 -4.01 -7.22
CA ASN A 127 -12.37 -3.29 -6.09
C ASN A 127 -11.20 -2.38 -6.53
N TYR A 128 -11.55 -1.18 -6.99
CA TYR A 128 -10.57 -0.16 -7.37
C TYR A 128 -9.59 0.17 -6.24
N ARG A 129 -10.00 0.10 -4.96
CA ARG A 129 -9.11 0.44 -3.83
C ARG A 129 -7.97 -0.56 -3.67
N ALA A 130 -8.28 -1.84 -3.81
CA ALA A 130 -7.28 -2.90 -3.76
C ALA A 130 -6.29 -2.77 -4.93
N TRP A 131 -6.79 -2.59 -6.15
CA TRP A 131 -5.94 -2.38 -7.32
C TRP A 131 -5.12 -1.09 -7.24
N ASN A 132 -5.69 0.00 -6.74
CA ASN A 132 -4.97 1.25 -6.51
C ASN A 132 -3.87 1.09 -5.47
N HIS A 133 -4.11 0.30 -4.40
CA HIS A 133 -3.07 -0.08 -3.44
C HIS A 133 -1.94 -0.85 -4.13
N ARG A 134 -2.26 -1.84 -4.99
CA ARG A 134 -1.24 -2.58 -5.74
C ARG A 134 -0.45 -1.70 -6.71
N CYS A 135 -1.10 -0.76 -7.39
CA CYS A 135 -0.43 0.25 -8.21
C CYS A 135 0.53 1.12 -7.38
N TRP A 136 0.13 1.49 -6.15
CA TRP A 136 0.97 2.26 -5.25
C TRP A 136 2.22 1.48 -4.81
N LEU A 137 2.12 0.15 -4.62
CA LEU A 137 3.27 -0.69 -4.28
C LEU A 137 4.38 -0.68 -5.35
N ILE A 138 4.05 -0.39 -6.61
CA ILE A 138 5.02 -0.36 -7.71
C ILE A 138 6.19 0.60 -7.42
N SER A 139 5.98 1.69 -6.68
CA SER A 139 7.07 2.61 -6.33
C SER A 139 8.14 2.00 -5.43
N TYR A 140 7.84 0.88 -4.78
CA TYR A 140 8.74 0.15 -3.88
C TYR A 140 9.38 -1.07 -4.53
N MET A 141 8.99 -1.42 -5.75
CA MET A 141 9.43 -2.64 -6.42
C MET A 141 10.73 -2.44 -7.18
N THR A 142 11.59 -3.46 -7.17
CA THR A 142 12.73 -3.59 -8.08
C THR A 142 12.26 -3.93 -9.50
N ILE A 143 13.13 -3.77 -10.49
CA ILE A 143 12.83 -4.14 -11.89
C ILE A 143 12.46 -5.63 -11.99
N GLU A 144 13.17 -6.50 -11.28
CA GLU A 144 12.89 -7.94 -11.26
C GLU A 144 11.49 -8.24 -10.72
N GLN A 145 11.08 -7.56 -9.65
CA GLN A 145 9.73 -7.67 -9.08
C GLN A 145 8.66 -7.16 -10.04
N VAL A 146 8.91 -6.04 -10.74
CA VAL A 146 8.00 -5.51 -11.77
C VAL A 146 7.80 -6.52 -12.90
N LEU A 147 8.88 -7.14 -13.39
CA LEU A 147 8.81 -8.19 -14.41
C LEU A 147 8.07 -9.44 -13.93
N TYR A 148 8.31 -9.85 -12.68
CA TYR A 148 7.57 -10.94 -12.05
C TYR A 148 6.07 -10.65 -11.97
N GLU A 149 5.69 -9.46 -11.51
CA GLU A 149 4.29 -9.03 -11.41
C GLU A 149 3.60 -8.91 -12.78
N LEU A 150 4.33 -8.47 -13.82
CA LEU A 150 3.81 -8.40 -15.19
C LEU A 150 3.51 -9.80 -15.74
N LYS A 151 4.39 -10.78 -15.48
CA LYS A 151 4.17 -12.18 -15.84
C LYS A 151 3.02 -12.79 -15.03
N LYS A 152 3.05 -12.62 -13.70
CA LYS A 152 2.04 -13.16 -12.77
C LYS A 152 0.63 -12.66 -13.11
N SER A 153 0.48 -11.37 -13.39
CA SER A 153 -0.84 -10.77 -13.69
C SER A 153 -1.44 -11.17 -15.04
N ARG A 154 -0.69 -11.85 -15.94
CA ARG A 154 -1.25 -12.35 -17.22
C ARG A 154 -2.35 -13.38 -16.99
N SER A 155 -2.14 -14.31 -16.06
CA SER A 155 -3.14 -15.35 -15.75
C SER A 155 -4.44 -14.72 -15.23
N TRP A 156 -4.32 -13.74 -14.33
CA TRP A 156 -5.46 -12.99 -13.83
C TRP A 156 -6.22 -12.29 -14.96
N ALA A 157 -5.53 -11.51 -15.79
CA ALA A 157 -6.16 -10.75 -16.87
C ALA A 157 -6.78 -11.65 -17.95
N ALA A 158 -6.19 -12.82 -18.24
CA ALA A 158 -6.76 -13.81 -19.15
C ALA A 158 -8.07 -14.42 -18.63
N LEU A 159 -8.19 -14.61 -17.31
CA LEU A 159 -9.40 -15.10 -16.65
C LEU A 159 -10.45 -13.99 -16.47
N HIS A 160 -9.98 -12.79 -16.10
CA HIS A 160 -10.79 -11.62 -15.74
C HIS A 160 -10.71 -10.53 -16.81
N VAL A 161 -11.05 -10.90 -18.05
CA VAL A 161 -10.92 -10.03 -19.24
C VAL A 161 -11.68 -8.70 -19.11
N ALA A 162 -12.74 -8.65 -18.31
CA ALA A 162 -13.52 -7.43 -18.09
C ALA A 162 -13.03 -6.58 -16.90
N ASP A 163 -11.96 -6.97 -16.21
CA ASP A 163 -11.37 -6.22 -15.08
C ASP A 163 -10.40 -5.15 -15.56
N ASN A 164 -10.96 -3.99 -15.89
CA ASN A 164 -10.18 -2.81 -16.32
C ASN A 164 -9.14 -2.37 -15.28
N CYS A 165 -9.36 -2.66 -13.98
CA CYS A 165 -8.40 -2.28 -12.94
C CYS A 165 -7.11 -3.12 -13.05
N CYS A 166 -7.23 -4.39 -13.44
CA CYS A 166 -6.08 -5.25 -13.71
C CYS A 166 -5.27 -4.75 -14.91
N PHE A 167 -5.93 -4.40 -16.02
CA PHE A 167 -5.23 -3.84 -17.20
C PHE A 167 -4.56 -2.49 -16.90
N HIS A 168 -5.20 -1.65 -16.08
CA HIS A 168 -4.58 -0.42 -15.58
C HIS A 168 -3.31 -0.72 -14.76
N TYR A 169 -3.35 -1.71 -13.87
CA TYR A 169 -2.18 -2.15 -13.11
C TYR A 169 -1.03 -2.64 -14.02
N ARG A 170 -1.34 -3.46 -15.03
CA ARG A 170 -0.37 -3.92 -16.03
C ARG A 170 0.30 -2.76 -16.77
N ARG A 171 -0.48 -1.76 -17.18
CA ARG A 171 0.06 -0.54 -17.81
C ARG A 171 1.02 0.20 -16.88
N ARG A 172 0.67 0.34 -15.59
CA ARG A 172 1.55 0.98 -14.60
C ARG A 172 2.88 0.22 -14.42
N LEU A 173 2.86 -1.11 -14.48
CA LEU A 173 4.08 -1.93 -14.45
C LEU A 173 4.97 -1.67 -15.67
N LEU A 174 4.39 -1.64 -16.87
CA LEU A 174 5.12 -1.34 -18.11
C LEU A 174 5.74 0.05 -18.08
N LEU A 175 4.99 1.08 -17.65
CA LEU A 175 5.53 2.43 -17.49
C LEU A 175 6.70 2.47 -16.51
N LYS A 176 6.58 1.80 -15.36
CA LYS A 176 7.68 1.72 -14.40
C LYS A 176 8.90 1.00 -14.99
N PHE A 177 8.68 -0.07 -15.75
CA PHE A 177 9.77 -0.77 -16.43
C PHE A 177 10.52 0.17 -17.40
N MET A 178 9.80 0.98 -18.18
CA MET A 178 10.38 1.97 -19.09
C MET A 178 11.13 3.09 -18.36
N GLU A 179 10.53 3.68 -17.33
CA GLU A 179 11.14 4.78 -16.55
C GLU A 179 12.49 4.41 -15.94
N ASN A 180 12.60 3.18 -15.40
CA ASN A 180 13.86 2.75 -14.79
C ASN A 180 14.95 2.50 -15.83
N GLN A 181 14.61 2.04 -17.04
CA GLN A 181 15.60 1.81 -18.10
C GLN A 181 16.12 3.13 -18.66
N ASN A 182 15.27 4.15 -18.83
CA ASN A 182 15.69 5.49 -19.26
C ASN A 182 16.63 6.18 -18.25
N SER A 183 16.51 5.88 -16.95
CA SER A 183 17.45 6.40 -15.94
C SER A 183 18.85 5.77 -16.00
N VAL A 184 18.99 4.62 -16.68
CA VAL A 184 20.27 3.94 -16.92
C VAL A 184 20.90 4.39 -18.26
N GLU A 185 20.12 5.03 -19.14
CA GLU A 185 20.51 5.46 -20.50
C GLU A 185 21.58 6.57 -20.54
N GLU A 186 21.90 7.26 -19.44
CA GLU A 186 22.99 8.25 -19.45
C GLU A 186 24.38 7.65 -19.66
N THR A 187 24.53 6.31 -19.76
CA THR A 187 25.85 5.68 -19.91
C THR A 187 26.09 4.76 -21.12
N VAL A 188 25.18 3.91 -21.65
CA VAL A 188 25.51 3.02 -22.82
C VAL A 188 24.32 2.52 -23.69
N SER A 189 24.30 2.92 -24.97
CA SER A 189 24.02 2.18 -26.24
C SER A 189 22.73 1.35 -26.54
N TYR A 190 22.44 1.30 -27.86
CA TYR A 190 21.36 0.77 -28.72
C TYR A 190 20.70 -0.59 -28.40
N GLY A 191 21.30 -1.47 -27.59
CA GLY A 191 20.75 -2.81 -27.29
C GLY A 191 19.52 -2.76 -26.37
N HIS A 192 19.47 -1.80 -25.46
CA HIS A 192 18.46 -1.71 -24.38
C HIS A 192 17.07 -1.29 -24.88
N ASN A 193 17.00 -0.51 -25.96
CA ASN A 193 15.73 -0.15 -26.59
C ASN A 193 15.04 -1.36 -27.25
N ALA A 194 15.81 -2.37 -27.68
CA ALA A 194 15.25 -3.56 -28.31
C ALA A 194 14.43 -4.40 -27.33
N ASP A 195 14.89 -4.56 -26.09
CA ASP A 195 14.19 -5.35 -25.06
C ASP A 195 12.87 -4.69 -24.62
N ILE A 196 12.85 -3.35 -24.50
CA ILE A 196 11.63 -2.59 -24.17
C ILE A 196 10.62 -2.68 -25.31
N VAL A 197 11.08 -2.44 -26.54
CA VAL A 197 10.23 -2.54 -27.73
C VAL A 197 9.69 -3.96 -27.88
N GLN A 198 10.48 -4.98 -27.57
CA GLN A 198 10.04 -6.36 -27.61
C GLN A 198 8.98 -6.67 -26.54
N ALA A 199 9.20 -6.24 -25.29
CA ALA A 199 8.21 -6.44 -24.23
C ALA A 199 6.87 -5.75 -24.52
N LEU A 200 6.91 -4.57 -25.15
CA LEU A 200 5.71 -3.86 -25.60
C LEU A 200 5.02 -4.59 -26.76
N LYS A 201 5.78 -5.05 -27.75
CA LYS A 201 5.24 -5.87 -28.86
C LYS A 201 4.57 -7.13 -28.35
N ASP A 202 5.23 -7.86 -27.46
CA ASP A 202 4.69 -9.08 -26.85
C ASP A 202 3.38 -8.80 -26.10
N GLU A 203 3.26 -7.65 -25.44
CA GLU A 203 2.04 -7.25 -24.75
C GLU A 203 0.91 -6.86 -25.72
N LEU A 204 1.25 -6.16 -26.81
CA LEU A 204 0.29 -5.80 -27.86
C LEU A 204 -0.26 -7.04 -28.57
N ASP A 205 0.62 -7.97 -28.99
CA ASP A 205 0.25 -9.22 -29.65
C ASP A 205 -0.65 -10.08 -28.73
N TRP A 206 -0.33 -10.11 -27.43
CA TRP A 206 -1.15 -10.81 -26.45
C TRP A 206 -2.52 -10.16 -26.25
N ASN A 207 -2.58 -8.83 -26.18
CA ASN A 207 -3.85 -8.09 -26.11
C ASN A 207 -4.69 -8.32 -27.37
N GLU A 208 -4.08 -8.35 -28.55
CA GLU A 208 -4.77 -8.66 -29.80
C GLU A 208 -5.35 -10.08 -29.75
N THR A 209 -4.59 -11.05 -29.25
CA THR A 209 -5.05 -12.43 -29.06
C THR A 209 -6.26 -12.51 -28.12
N LEU A 210 -6.26 -11.74 -27.01
CA LEU A 210 -7.41 -11.65 -26.11
C LEU A 210 -8.63 -11.03 -26.79
N ILE A 211 -8.43 -9.96 -27.57
CA ILE A 211 -9.52 -9.29 -28.30
C ILE A 211 -10.16 -10.25 -29.31
N LYS A 212 -9.34 -10.98 -30.07
CA LYS A 212 -9.77 -12.00 -31.04
C LYS A 212 -10.52 -13.16 -30.36
N ARG A 213 -10.08 -13.56 -29.16
CA ARG A 213 -10.71 -14.67 -28.41
C ARG A 213 -12.04 -14.28 -27.76
N TYR A 214 -12.24 -13.02 -27.38
CA TYR A 214 -13.40 -12.54 -26.62
C TYR A 214 -14.24 -11.47 -27.36
N VAL A 215 -14.47 -11.67 -28.67
CA VAL A 215 -15.31 -10.81 -29.51
C VAL A 215 -16.73 -10.69 -28.91
N GLY A 216 -17.21 -9.45 -28.71
CA GLY A 216 -18.59 -9.18 -28.27
C GLY A 216 -18.77 -8.72 -26.81
N ARG A 217 -17.73 -8.73 -25.96
CA ARG A 217 -17.79 -8.09 -24.63
C ARG A 217 -17.37 -6.63 -24.74
N GLU A 218 -18.33 -5.71 -24.79
CA GLU A 218 -18.10 -4.26 -24.99
C GLU A 218 -17.14 -3.60 -23.97
N ARG A 219 -16.92 -4.18 -22.78
CA ARG A 219 -15.94 -3.65 -21.83
C ARG A 219 -14.48 -3.78 -22.28
N ASN A 220 -14.18 -4.65 -23.25
CA ASN A 220 -12.88 -4.71 -23.94
C ASN A 220 -12.63 -3.48 -24.83
N ILE A 221 -13.64 -2.65 -25.10
CA ILE A 221 -13.50 -1.47 -25.97
C ILE A 221 -12.71 -0.35 -25.27
N ALA A 222 -12.68 -0.29 -23.94
CA ALA A 222 -11.85 0.68 -23.22
C ALA A 222 -10.35 0.41 -23.42
N THR A 223 -9.94 -0.87 -23.44
CA THR A 223 -8.60 -1.30 -23.86
C THR A 223 -8.39 -1.10 -25.37
N ARG A 224 -9.42 -1.27 -26.22
CA ARG A 224 -9.35 -0.93 -27.66
C ARG A 224 -9.09 0.56 -27.95
N LYS A 225 -9.61 1.48 -27.14
CA LYS A 225 -9.52 2.94 -27.37
C LYS A 225 -8.24 3.61 -26.87
N PHE A 226 -7.43 2.92 -26.08
CA PHE A 226 -6.25 3.51 -25.43
C PHE A 226 -4.92 2.91 -25.90
N ILE A 227 -4.98 1.89 -26.78
CA ILE A 227 -3.82 1.21 -27.38
C ILE A 227 -3.54 1.73 -28.81
N LEU A 228 -4.54 2.31 -29.48
CA LEU A 228 -4.37 3.18 -30.64
C LEU A 228 -4.14 4.61 -30.18
#